data_AF-A0A967JSB8-F1
#
_entry.id   AF-A0A967JSB8-F1
#
_cell.length_a   1.000
_cell.length_b   1.000
_cell.length_c   1.000
_cell.angle_alpha   90.00
_cell.angle_beta   90.00
_cell.angle_gamma   90.00
#
_symmetry.space_group_name_H-M   'P 1'
#
loop_
_entity.id
_entity.type
_entity.pdbx_description
1 polymer ?
#
loop_
_entity_poly.entity_id
_entity_poly.type
_entity_poly.pdbx_seq_one_letter_code
_entity_poly.pdbx_strand_id
1 'polypeptide(L)' 'DPAAVMAKVRRYRPRWLAFVGKRPARVVLDRSSVGYGVQPERLGRTRLFVLPSPSPRAAGYWDVAWWLRLAALRRR' A
#
# COMPACT_ATOMS: atom_id res chain seq x y z
N ASP A 1 13.78 -4.21 -3.64
CA ASP A 1 14.47 -2.91 -3.71
C ASP A 1 13.45 -1.75 -3.62
N PRO A 2 13.48 -0.95 -2.55
CA PRO A 2 12.63 0.24 -2.40
C PRO A 2 12.93 1.33 -3.44
N ALA A 3 14.19 1.48 -3.86
CA ALA A 3 14.60 2.53 -4.79
C ALA A 3 13.94 2.35 -6.17
N ALA A 4 13.90 1.12 -6.68
CA ALA A 4 13.17 0.78 -7.90
C ALA A 4 11.66 1.09 -7.83
N VAL A 5 11.01 0.88 -6.67
CA VAL A 5 9.59 1.24 -6.47
C VAL A 5 9.42 2.75 -6.54
N MET A 6 10.27 3.49 -5.82
CA MET A 6 10.25 4.95 -5.82
C MET A 6 10.47 5.54 -7.22
N ALA A 7 11.42 4.99 -7.98
CA ALA A 7 11.65 5.39 -9.37
C ALA A 7 10.42 5.16 -10.26
N LYS A 8 9.76 4.00 -10.15
CA LYS A 8 8.52 3.71 -10.89
C LYS A 8 7.39 4.66 -10.50
N VAL A 9 7.21 4.95 -9.22
CA VAL A 9 6.18 5.89 -8.75
C VAL A 9 6.43 7.30 -9.29
N ARG A 10 7.69 7.76 -9.28
CA ARG A 10 8.05 9.08 -9.85
C ARG A 10 7.81 9.15 -11.37
N ARG A 11 8.07 8.06 -12.09
CA ARG A 11 7.85 7.93 -13.54
C ARG A 11 6.36 7.90 -13.91
N TYR A 12 5.58 7.02 -13.28
CA TYR A 12 4.19 6.76 -13.67
C TYR A 12 3.17 7.63 -12.94
N ARG A 13 3.54 8.24 -11.81
CA ARG A 13 2.71 9.16 -11.01
C ARG A 13 1.27 8.67 -10.81
N PRO A 14 1.06 7.42 -10.35
CA PRO A 14 -0.28 6.91 -10.19
C PRO A 14 -1.04 7.70 -9.11
N ARG A 15 -2.38 7.75 -9.20
CA ARG A 15 -3.20 8.37 -8.13
C ARG A 15 -3.07 7.58 -6.82
N TRP A 16 -2.94 6.26 -6.92
CA TRP A 16 -2.84 5.33 -5.80
C TRP A 16 -1.73 4.30 -6.01
N LEU A 17 -1.00 4.00 -4.94
CA LEU A 17 -0.14 2.82 -4.81
C LEU A 17 -0.63 1.99 -3.62
N ALA A 18 -0.92 0.72 -3.86
CA ALA A 18 -1.29 -0.22 -2.81
C ALA A 18 -0.14 -1.20 -2.52
N PHE A 19 0.30 -1.26 -1.27
CA PHE A 19 1.23 -2.26 -0.79
C PHE A 19 0.46 -3.51 -0.35
N VAL A 20 0.83 -4.67 -0.90
CA VAL A 20 0.30 -5.96 -0.45
C VAL A 20 1.10 -6.43 0.76
N GLY A 21 0.60 -6.15 1.96
CA GLY A 21 1.23 -6.43 3.24
C GLY A 21 1.92 -5.23 3.89
N LYS A 22 2.05 -5.27 5.22
CA LYS A 22 2.68 -4.20 6.02
C LYS A 22 4.19 -4.10 5.83
N ARG A 23 4.89 -5.22 5.59
CA ARG A 23 6.36 -5.25 5.45
C ARG A 23 6.86 -4.35 4.30
N PRO A 24 6.39 -4.48 3.05
CA PRO A 24 6.85 -3.60 1.97
C PRO A 24 6.49 -2.13 2.23
N ALA A 25 5.33 -1.86 2.85
CA ALA A 25 4.94 -0.51 3.23
C ALA A 25 5.92 0.10 4.26
N ARG A 26 6.26 -0.64 5.32
CA ARG A 26 7.25 -0.19 6.34
C ARG A 26 8.60 0.15 5.73
N VAL A 27 9.09 -0.67 4.81
CA VAL A 27 10.40 -0.47 4.18
C VAL A 27 10.38 0.77 3.28
N VAL A 28 9.32 0.99 2.51
CA VAL A 28 9.23 2.17 1.61
C VAL A 28 8.93 3.45 2.37
N LEU A 29 8.16 3.38 3.46
CA LEU A 29 7.80 4.51 4.30
C LEU A 29 8.84 4.84 5.37
N ASP A 30 9.84 3.99 5.55
CA ASP A 30 10.81 4.06 6.63
C ASP A 30 10.15 4.18 8.03
N ARG A 31 9.21 3.26 8.30
CA ARG A 31 8.41 3.23 9.54
C ARG A 31 8.52 1.88 10.24
N SER A 32 8.59 1.92 11.57
CA SER A 32 8.56 0.72 12.43
C SER A 32 7.17 0.03 12.43
N SER A 33 6.09 0.80 12.26
CA SER A 33 4.72 0.31 12.24
C SER A 33 3.86 1.01 11.18
N VAL A 34 2.95 0.25 10.58
CA VAL A 34 1.94 0.73 9.62
C VAL A 34 0.63 -0.03 9.81
N GLY A 35 -0.49 0.67 9.65
CA GLY A 35 -1.84 0.10 9.67
C GLY A 35 -2.29 -0.36 8.28
N TYR A 36 -3.37 -1.14 8.22
CA TYR A 36 -4.08 -1.36 6.94
C TYR A 36 -4.89 -0.12 6.56
N GLY A 37 -5.15 0.05 5.26
CA GLY A 37 -5.92 1.18 4.74
C GLY A 37 -5.06 2.31 4.18
N VAL A 38 -5.69 3.48 4.04
CA VAL A 38 -5.05 4.70 3.54
C VAL A 38 -3.98 5.16 4.53
N GLN A 39 -2.79 5.45 4.04
CA GLN A 39 -1.72 6.02 4.86
C GLN A 39 -1.74 7.56 4.78
N PRO A 40 -1.35 8.25 5.86
CA PRO A 40 -1.22 9.70 5.83
C PRO A 40 -0.09 10.17 4.91
N GLU A 41 0.98 9.37 4.79
CA GLU A 41 2.10 9.63 3.89
C GLU A 41 1.73 9.53 2.41
N ARG A 42 2.49 10.25 1.58
CA ARG A 42 2.35 10.26 0.12
C ARG A 42 3.73 10.20 -0.54
N LEU A 43 3.76 9.63 -1.74
CA LEU A 43 4.93 9.70 -2.61
C LEU A 43 4.67 10.73 -3.71
N GLY A 44 5.06 11.98 -3.43
CA GLY A 44 4.64 13.14 -4.22
C GLY A 44 3.11 13.29 -4.17
N ARG A 45 2.44 13.16 -5.33
CA ARG A 45 0.96 13.18 -5.41
C ARG A 45 0.31 11.81 -5.22
N THR A 46 1.11 10.74 -5.21
CA THR A 46 0.62 9.36 -5.11
C THR A 46 0.15 9.08 -3.68
N ARG A 47 -1.12 8.72 -3.53
CA ARG A 47 -1.69 8.29 -2.25
C ARG A 47 -1.35 6.83 -1.99
N LEU A 48 -1.16 6.48 -0.73
CA LEU A 48 -0.71 5.14 -0.34
C LEU A 48 -1.82 4.37 0.37
N PHE A 49 -1.88 3.08 0.10
CA PHE A 49 -2.81 2.16 0.75
C PHE A 49 -2.06 0.88 1.15
N VAL A 50 -2.40 0.27 2.28
CA VAL A 50 -1.80 -1.00 2.72
C VAL A 50 -2.90 -2.05 2.84
N LEU A 51 -2.71 -3.18 2.15
CA LEU A 51 -3.62 -4.31 2.14
C LEU A 51 -3.09 -5.45 3.02
N PRO A 52 -3.97 -6.33 3.54
CA PRO A 52 -3.55 -7.64 4.00
C PRO A 52 -2.98 -8.46 2.84
N SER A 53 -1.96 -9.26 3.11
CA SER A 53 -1.37 -10.14 2.10
C SER A 53 -2.31 -11.33 1.82
N PRO A 54 -2.54 -11.73 0.56
CA PRO A 54 -3.34 -12.89 0.21
C PRO A 54 -2.60 -14.22 0.39
N SER A 55 -1.33 -14.18 0.80
CA SER A 55 -0.54 -15.40 1.03
C SER A 55 -1.09 -16.22 2.23
N PRO A 56 -1.09 -17.56 2.16
CA PRO A 56 -1.52 -18.42 3.27
C PRO A 56 -0.80 -18.12 4.60
N ARG A 57 0.48 -17.68 4.53
CA ARG A 57 1.28 -17.31 5.70
C ARG A 57 0.73 -16.09 6.47
N ALA A 58 -0.18 -15.34 5.88
CA ALA A 58 -0.82 -14.17 6.47
C ALA A 58 -2.32 -14.36 6.70
N ALA A 59 -2.84 -15.59 6.58
CA ALA A 59 -4.28 -15.89 6.63
C ALA A 59 -4.97 -15.36 7.88
N GLY A 60 -4.32 -15.42 9.06
CA GLY A 60 -4.88 -14.89 10.32
C GLY A 60 -5.11 -13.38 10.36
N TYR A 61 -4.57 -12.62 9.39
CA TYR A 61 -4.78 -11.18 9.26
C TYR A 61 -5.60 -10.80 8.02
N TRP A 62 -6.17 -11.80 7.32
CA TRP A 62 -6.89 -11.59 6.09
C TRP A 62 -8.29 -11.03 6.35
N ASP A 63 -8.66 -10.00 5.60
CA ASP A 63 -10.00 -9.44 5.57
C ASP A 63 -10.24 -8.79 4.20
N VAL A 64 -11.22 -9.29 3.47
CA VAL A 64 -11.61 -8.80 2.13
C VAL A 64 -12.08 -7.34 2.15
N ALA A 65 -12.58 -6.84 3.29
CA ALA A 65 -13.08 -5.47 3.41
C ALA A 65 -12.02 -4.43 3.02
N TRP A 66 -10.73 -4.70 3.29
CA TRP A 66 -9.64 -3.81 2.87
C TRP A 66 -9.47 -3.71 1.35
N TRP A 67 -9.67 -4.82 0.64
CA TRP A 67 -9.62 -4.88 -0.82
C TRP A 67 -10.80 -4.15 -1.45
N LEU A 68 -12.00 -4.35 -0.89
CA LEU A 68 -13.20 -3.63 -1.32
C LEU A 68 -13.10 -2.12 -1.07
N ARG A 69 -12.55 -1.70 0.07
CA ARG A 69 -12.26 -0.28 0.36
C ARG A 69 -11.31 0.32 -0.66
N LEU A 70 -10.24 -0.38 -1.04
CA LEU A 70 -9.36 0.08 -2.11
C LEU A 70 -10.09 0.22 -3.45
N ALA A 71 -10.91 -0.78 -3.83
CA ALA A 71 -11.68 -0.73 -5.05
C ALA A 71 -12.66 0.46 -5.09
N ALA A 72 -13.26 0.81 -3.94
CA ALA A 72 -14.13 1.98 -3.82
C ALA A 72 -13.39 3.31 -4.05
N LEU A 73 -12.09 3.38 -3.75
CA LEU A 73 -11.26 4.57 -3.96
C LEU A 73 -10.89 4.81 -5.43
N ARG A 74 -11.05 3.81 -6.32
CA ARG A 74 -10.78 3.93 -7.76
C ARG A 74 -11.69 4.95 -8.46
N ARG A 75 -12.91 5.15 -7.94
CA ARG A 75 -13.95 5.99 -8.59
C ARG A 75 -13.86 7.48 -8.22
N ARG A 76 -12.91 7.90 -7.40
CA ARG A 76 -12.75 9.28 -6.93
C ARG A 76 -11.46 9.91 -7.46
#